data_AF-A0A2A8BYJ2-F1
#
_entry.id   AF-A0A2A8BYJ2-F1
#
_cell.length_a   1.000
_cell.length_b   1.000
_cell.length_c   1.000
_cell.angle_alpha   90.00
_cell.angle_beta   90.00
_cell.angle_gamma   90.00
#
_symmetry.space_group_name_H-M   'P 1'
#
loop_
_entity.id
_entity.type
_entity.pdbx_description
1 polymer ?
#
loop_
_entity_poly.entity_id
_entity_poly.type
_entity_poly.pdbx_seq_one_letter_code
_entity_poly.pdbx_strand_id
1 'polypeptide(L)'
;MFDTTGLIEKKNKKGTLYFEDTSGNIVAKSCVSCKKILDLTLFSKNKKGLAGVTTDCKECQRNKREPRKEEIKKYQRKYRKNNPVKIQEIQRNHYHKNKEKIKEQRKKEYKANHNGVRTRSKEYYKTNRDAIIERSKDYYQNNKEKVKEYHKGYAKEYRIRNKEKIRMWEATYRRKNRKEITAKATQWRRDTGYDRIYYKRTRERRILLKNKRRAFVHELPFNLTDYSELLNKQESRCPLSGFTNTLHLEHFIPLSIGHGGTTFENCYYMDGSLNISKNAHNPFEWIKTQPIEYQDRFHSILVPMLAARNEMTVEEFTEYVYWCFDNPRTIEDLQEAAV
;
A
#
# COMPACT_ATOMS: atom_id res chain seq x y z
N MET A 1 4.95 9.46 73.11
CA MET A 1 5.37 10.85 72.84
C MET A 1 6.52 10.74 71.84
N PHE A 2 6.62 11.57 70.81
CA PHE A 2 7.71 11.47 69.84
C PHE A 2 9.03 11.80 70.54
N ASP A 3 10.07 10.98 70.38
CA ASP A 3 11.37 11.22 70.98
C ASP A 3 12.08 12.37 70.25
N THR A 4 12.41 13.42 70.99
CA THR A 4 13.06 14.63 70.47
C THR A 4 14.53 14.72 70.84
N THR A 5 15.09 13.69 71.48
CA THR A 5 16.49 13.67 71.93
C THR A 5 17.44 13.82 70.75
N GLY A 6 18.31 14.84 70.79
CA GLY A 6 19.28 15.12 69.73
C GLY A 6 18.72 15.87 68.50
N LEU A 7 17.46 16.31 68.52
CA LEU A 7 16.86 17.10 67.45
C LEU A 7 16.91 18.61 67.75
N ILE A 8 17.00 19.42 66.69
CA ILE A 8 17.01 20.87 66.83
C ILE A 8 15.56 21.38 66.80
N GLU A 9 15.11 21.94 67.92
CA GLU A 9 13.79 22.57 68.01
C GLU A 9 13.78 23.95 67.33
N LYS A 10 12.79 24.18 66.46
CA LYS A 10 12.57 25.47 65.80
C LYS A 10 11.08 25.83 65.79
N LYS A 11 10.81 27.12 65.62
CA LYS A 11 9.46 27.68 65.54
C LYS A 11 9.31 28.52 64.29
N ASN A 12 8.25 28.28 63.53
CA ASN A 12 7.99 29.08 62.33
C ASN A 12 7.31 30.42 62.68
N LYS A 13 7.20 31.32 61.70
CA LYS A 13 6.53 32.63 61.87
C LYS A 13 5.07 32.55 62.36
N LYS A 14 4.41 31.40 62.19
CA LYS A 14 3.03 31.13 62.63
C LYS A 14 2.97 30.42 63.99
N GLY A 15 4.11 30.30 64.66
CA GLY A 15 4.23 29.71 66.00
C GLY A 15 4.16 28.18 66.06
N THR A 16 4.22 27.47 64.94
CA THR A 16 4.26 26.00 64.92
C THR A 16 5.66 25.51 65.28
N LEU A 17 5.76 24.66 66.30
CA LEU A 17 6.99 23.97 66.68
C LEU A 17 7.26 22.82 65.69
N TYR A 18 8.52 22.70 65.27
CA TYR A 18 9.01 21.63 64.40
C TYR A 18 10.46 21.27 64.76
N PHE A 19 10.86 20.06 64.40
CA PHE A 19 12.14 19.48 64.79
C PHE A 19 12.90 19.06 63.54
N GLU A 20 14.17 19.46 63.46
CA GLU A 20 15.10 19.09 62.40
C GLU A 20 16.12 18.06 62.87
N ASP A 21 16.52 17.16 61.98
CA ASP A 21 17.66 16.26 62.17
C ASP A 21 19.01 16.98 61.99
N THR A 22 20.12 16.27 62.22
CA THR A 22 21.49 16.79 62.04
C THR A 22 21.80 17.20 60.61
N SER A 23 20.98 16.81 59.64
CA SER A 23 21.09 17.18 58.22
C SER A 23 20.17 18.34 57.84
N GLY A 24 19.44 18.94 58.78
CA GLY A 24 18.54 20.06 58.56
C GLY A 24 17.18 19.69 57.96
N ASN A 25 16.83 18.40 57.91
CA ASN A 25 15.52 17.96 57.44
C ASN A 25 14.50 17.98 58.58
N ILE A 26 13.31 18.50 58.29
CA ILE A 26 12.21 18.46 59.25
C ILE A 26 11.70 17.03 59.39
N VAL A 27 11.76 16.46 60.60
CA VAL A 27 11.35 15.07 60.89
C VAL A 27 10.09 14.97 61.73
N ALA A 28 9.78 16.00 62.52
CA ALA A 28 8.56 16.06 63.33
C ALA A 28 8.02 17.47 63.47
N LYS A 29 6.73 17.58 63.80
CA LYS A 29 6.12 18.86 64.12
C LYS A 29 4.94 18.74 65.07
N SER A 30 4.61 19.86 65.71
CA SER A 30 3.41 20.01 66.53
C SER A 30 2.14 19.99 65.68
N CYS A 31 1.16 19.20 66.09
CA CYS A 31 -0.19 19.27 65.53
C CYS A 31 -0.90 20.54 66.03
N VAL A 32 -1.55 21.28 65.13
CA VAL A 32 -2.25 22.52 65.53
C VAL A 32 -3.43 22.24 66.46
N SER A 33 -4.17 21.14 66.23
CA SER A 33 -5.34 20.78 67.04
C SER A 33 -4.99 20.17 68.41
N CYS A 34 -4.24 19.05 68.45
CA CYS A 34 -3.95 18.36 69.72
C CYS A 34 -2.63 18.79 70.39
N LYS A 35 -1.86 19.69 69.77
CA LYS A 35 -0.58 20.23 70.26
C LYS A 35 0.55 19.21 70.49
N LYS A 36 0.31 17.92 70.29
CA LYS A 36 1.32 16.86 70.39
C LYS A 36 2.39 17.03 69.30
N ILE A 37 3.66 16.78 69.67
CA ILE A 37 4.76 16.60 68.72
C ILE A 37 4.65 15.22 68.10
N LEU A 38 4.57 15.17 66.78
CA LEU A 38 4.33 13.93 66.04
C LEU A 38 5.24 13.87 64.82
N ASP A 39 5.60 12.64 64.47
CA ASP A 39 6.28 12.30 63.22
C ASP A 39 5.46 12.75 62.00
N LEU A 40 6.13 13.20 60.93
CA LEU A 40 5.47 13.68 59.71
C LEU A 40 4.59 12.61 59.03
N THR A 41 4.87 11.32 59.20
CA THR A 41 4.05 10.20 58.69
C THR A 41 2.65 10.18 59.29
N LEU A 42 2.46 10.78 60.48
CA LEU A 42 1.17 10.90 61.14
C LEU A 42 0.33 12.07 60.61
N PHE A 43 0.84 12.80 59.62
CA PHE A 43 0.13 13.87 58.92
C PHE A 43 -0.20 13.46 57.47
N SER A 44 -1.22 14.09 56.90
CA SER A 44 -1.61 13.87 55.50
C SER A 44 -0.72 14.72 54.58
N LYS A 45 -0.43 14.23 53.36
CA LYS A 45 0.39 14.98 52.40
C LYS A 45 -0.33 16.27 51.96
N ASN A 46 0.37 17.39 52.04
CA ASN A 46 -0.06 18.69 51.51
C ASN A 46 1.16 19.49 51.05
N LYS A 47 1.37 19.58 49.73
CA LYS A 47 2.54 20.24 49.13
C LYS A 47 2.75 21.69 49.57
N LYS A 48 1.70 22.38 50.01
CA LYS A 48 1.75 23.78 50.47
C LYS A 48 2.00 23.93 51.98
N GLY A 49 2.00 22.82 52.73
CA GLY A 49 2.18 22.82 54.17
C GLY A 49 3.65 22.73 54.59
N LEU A 50 3.94 23.11 55.83
CA LEU A 50 5.27 22.92 56.42
C LEU A 50 5.68 21.44 56.32
N ALA A 51 6.87 21.19 55.77
CA ALA A 51 7.41 19.86 55.45
C ALA A 51 6.52 19.04 54.49
N GLY A 52 5.71 19.69 53.64
CA GLY A 52 4.87 19.01 52.66
C GLY A 52 3.70 18.24 53.27
N VAL A 53 3.32 18.54 54.52
CA VAL A 53 2.21 17.86 55.21
C VAL A 53 1.22 18.84 55.86
N THR A 54 0.01 18.36 56.16
CA THR A 54 -1.08 19.13 56.78
C THR A 54 -0.73 19.69 58.16
N THR A 55 -1.50 20.66 58.63
CA THR A 55 -1.33 21.30 59.95
C THR A 55 -1.83 20.43 61.11
N ASP A 56 -2.89 19.66 60.88
CA ASP A 56 -3.44 18.71 61.83
C ASP A 56 -2.95 17.29 61.53
N CYS A 57 -2.78 16.47 62.55
CA CYS A 57 -2.50 15.04 62.39
C CYS A 57 -3.71 14.30 61.81
N LYS A 58 -3.47 13.10 61.26
CA LYS A 58 -4.50 12.23 60.67
C LYS A 58 -5.62 11.91 61.65
N GLU A 59 -5.30 11.75 62.93
CA GLU A 59 -6.28 11.48 63.99
C GLU A 59 -7.20 12.67 64.23
N CYS A 60 -6.67 13.88 64.43
CA CYS A 60 -7.49 15.09 64.55
C CYS A 60 -8.33 15.35 63.30
N GLN A 61 -7.79 15.10 62.11
CA GLN A 61 -8.57 15.17 60.86
C GLN A 61 -9.73 14.16 60.83
N ARG A 62 -9.49 12.94 61.30
CA ARG A 62 -10.52 11.90 61.41
C ARG A 62 -11.60 12.32 62.40
N ASN A 63 -11.23 12.77 63.59
CA ASN A 63 -12.17 13.16 64.64
C ASN A 63 -13.05 14.35 64.20
N LYS A 64 -12.51 15.27 63.39
CA LYS A 64 -13.30 16.37 62.78
C LYS A 64 -14.24 15.89 61.66
N ARG A 65 -13.88 14.84 60.93
CA ARG A 65 -14.62 14.35 59.75
C ARG A 65 -15.69 13.31 60.09
N GLU A 66 -15.41 12.43 61.05
CA GLU A 66 -16.29 11.31 61.42
C GLU A 66 -17.72 11.75 61.80
N PRO A 67 -17.95 12.77 62.64
CA PRO A 67 -19.31 13.21 62.97
C PRO A 67 -20.08 13.79 61.76
N ARG A 68 -19.39 14.22 60.70
CA ARG A 68 -19.99 14.79 59.47
C ARG A 68 -20.02 13.81 58.30
N LYS A 69 -19.64 12.55 58.52
CA LYS A 69 -19.42 11.56 57.46
C LYS A 69 -20.68 11.30 56.62
N GLU A 70 -21.83 11.18 57.27
CA GLU A 70 -23.09 10.93 56.57
C GLU A 70 -23.61 12.18 55.83
N GLU A 71 -23.43 13.37 56.40
CA GLU A 71 -23.75 14.63 55.71
C GLU A 71 -22.93 14.79 54.42
N ILE A 72 -21.62 14.49 54.49
CA ILE A 72 -20.73 14.53 53.34
C ILE A 72 -21.18 13.53 52.26
N LYS A 73 -21.54 12.30 52.64
CA LYS A 73 -22.07 11.30 51.69
C LYS A 73 -23.37 11.77 51.04
N LYS A 74 -24.30 12.32 51.82
CA LYS A 74 -25.58 12.85 51.32
C LYS A 74 -25.37 13.99 50.32
N TYR A 75 -24.47 14.92 50.65
CA TYR A 75 -24.07 16.00 49.74
C TYR A 75 -23.44 15.47 48.44
N GLN A 76 -22.51 14.51 48.53
CA GLN A 76 -21.87 13.92 47.36
C GLN A 76 -22.86 13.21 46.44
N ARG A 77 -23.84 12.47 46.99
CA ARG A 77 -24.92 11.86 46.20
C ARG A 77 -25.75 12.91 45.48
N LYS A 78 -26.15 13.98 46.17
CA LYS A 78 -26.90 15.11 45.57
C LYS A 78 -26.10 15.80 44.47
N TYR A 79 -24.82 16.04 44.70
CA TYR A 79 -23.91 16.63 43.72
C TYR A 79 -23.81 15.75 42.47
N ARG A 80 -23.65 14.43 42.63
CA ARG A 80 -23.59 13.49 41.49
C ARG A 80 -24.87 13.45 40.68
N LYS A 81 -26.03 13.45 41.34
CA LYS A 81 -27.34 13.49 40.68
C LYS A 81 -27.56 14.77 39.90
N ASN A 82 -27.13 15.91 40.45
CA ASN A 82 -27.38 17.23 39.87
C ASN A 82 -26.31 17.66 38.84
N ASN A 83 -25.17 16.96 38.73
CA ASN A 83 -24.08 17.34 37.82
C ASN A 83 -23.60 16.18 36.91
N PRO A 84 -24.50 15.45 36.24
CA PRO A 84 -24.13 14.26 35.45
C PRO A 84 -23.19 14.59 34.30
N VAL A 85 -23.44 15.69 33.58
CA VAL A 85 -22.63 16.13 32.43
C VAL A 85 -21.18 16.42 32.85
N LYS A 86 -21.01 17.23 33.91
CA LYS A 86 -19.69 17.58 34.45
C LYS A 86 -18.91 16.34 34.92
N ILE A 87 -19.59 15.37 35.52
CA ILE A 87 -18.97 14.12 35.95
C ILE A 87 -18.53 13.26 34.77
N GLN A 88 -19.38 13.11 33.76
CA GLN A 88 -19.04 12.37 32.54
C GLN A 88 -17.87 13.01 31.80
N GLU A 89 -17.80 14.34 31.77
CA GLU A 89 -16.68 15.06 31.16
C GLU A 89 -15.36 14.81 31.92
N ILE A 90 -15.38 14.89 33.25
CA ILE A 90 -14.21 14.55 34.09
C ILE A 90 -13.79 13.09 33.86
N GLN A 91 -14.74 12.16 33.80
CA GLN A 91 -14.46 10.75 33.54
C GLN A 91 -13.87 10.52 32.15
N ARG A 92 -14.42 11.18 31.12
CA ARG A 92 -13.87 11.15 29.75
C ARG A 92 -12.44 11.69 29.73
N ASN A 93 -12.19 12.85 30.33
CA ASN A 93 -10.87 13.45 30.40
C ASN A 93 -9.87 12.55 31.15
N HIS A 94 -10.30 11.91 32.24
CA HIS A 94 -9.48 10.94 32.95
C HIS A 94 -9.16 9.70 32.10
N TYR A 95 -10.15 9.17 31.36
CA TYR A 95 -9.95 8.05 30.44
C TYR A 95 -8.99 8.41 29.31
N HIS A 96 -9.17 9.57 28.67
CA HIS A 96 -8.29 10.02 27.59
C HIS A 96 -6.84 10.20 28.05
N LYS A 97 -6.61 10.84 29.21
CA LYS A 97 -5.26 11.03 29.77
C LYS A 97 -4.58 9.72 30.18
N ASN A 98 -5.35 8.68 30.51
CA ASN A 98 -4.82 7.40 30.98
C ASN A 98 -5.04 6.25 29.99
N LYS A 99 -5.48 6.52 28.76
CA LYS A 99 -5.91 5.52 27.78
C LYS A 99 -4.89 4.41 27.59
N GLU A 100 -3.63 4.78 27.36
CA GLU A 100 -2.56 3.81 27.13
C GLU A 100 -2.23 3.00 28.38
N LYS A 101 -2.18 3.63 29.57
CA LYS A 101 -2.00 2.90 30.84
C LYS A 101 -3.12 1.91 31.13
N ILE A 102 -4.37 2.29 30.88
CA ILE A 102 -5.55 1.43 31.04
C ILE A 102 -5.49 0.26 30.04
N LYS A 103 -5.10 0.53 28.80
CA LYS A 103 -4.96 -0.49 27.75
C LYS A 103 -3.86 -1.50 28.10
N GLU A 104 -2.71 -1.02 28.56
CA GLU A 104 -1.57 -1.84 29.01
C GLU A 104 -1.98 -2.74 30.18
N GLN A 105 -2.65 -2.17 31.19
CA GLN A 105 -3.12 -2.89 32.37
C GLN A 105 -4.13 -3.98 31.99
N ARG A 106 -5.13 -3.65 31.15
CA ARG A 106 -6.12 -4.63 30.65
C ARG A 106 -5.46 -5.75 29.84
N LYS A 107 -4.42 -5.44 29.07
CA LYS A 107 -3.66 -6.45 28.31
C LYS A 107 -2.93 -7.42 29.25
N LYS A 108 -2.36 -6.93 30.34
CA LYS A 108 -1.72 -7.76 31.38
C LYS A 108 -2.75 -8.65 32.08
N GLU A 109 -3.90 -8.08 32.47
CA GLU A 109 -5.01 -8.82 33.08
C GLU A 109 -5.57 -9.91 32.15
N TYR A 110 -5.76 -9.59 30.87
CA TYR A 110 -6.21 -10.55 29.86
C TYR A 110 -5.19 -11.68 29.66
N LYS A 111 -3.88 -11.38 29.61
CA LYS A 111 -2.83 -12.40 29.51
C LYS A 111 -2.82 -13.32 30.73
N ALA A 112 -2.90 -12.77 31.94
CA ALA A 112 -2.93 -13.53 33.18
C ALA A 112 -4.17 -14.44 33.29
N ASN A 113 -5.31 -14.03 32.71
CA ASN A 113 -6.57 -14.77 32.73
C ASN A 113 -6.98 -15.35 31.35
N HIS A 114 -6.03 -15.46 30.42
CA HIS A 114 -6.32 -15.81 29.02
C HIS A 114 -7.02 -17.17 28.93
N ASN A 115 -6.54 -18.14 29.69
CA ASN A 115 -7.09 -19.49 29.68
C ASN A 115 -8.49 -19.53 30.31
N GLY A 116 -8.74 -18.79 31.40
CA GLY A 116 -10.06 -18.72 32.03
C GLY A 116 -11.11 -18.07 31.11
N VAL A 117 -10.74 -17.01 30.39
CA VAL A 117 -11.62 -16.36 29.40
C VAL A 117 -11.89 -17.28 28.21
N ARG A 118 -10.87 -17.98 27.71
CA ARG A 118 -11.00 -18.92 26.60
C ARG A 118 -11.88 -20.12 26.96
N THR A 119 -11.73 -20.67 28.16
CA THR A 119 -12.56 -21.78 28.65
C THR A 119 -14.02 -21.35 28.78
N ARG A 120 -14.31 -20.22 29.44
CA ARG A 120 -15.69 -19.68 29.50
C ARG A 120 -16.28 -19.39 28.13
N SER A 121 -15.49 -18.85 27.20
CA SER A 121 -15.96 -18.56 25.84
C SER A 121 -16.30 -19.84 25.07
N LYS A 122 -15.50 -20.91 25.24
CA LYS A 122 -15.79 -22.23 24.69
C LYS A 122 -17.07 -22.84 25.29
N GLU A 123 -17.21 -22.78 26.61
CA GLU A 123 -18.38 -23.28 27.34
C GLU A 123 -19.67 -22.57 26.90
N TYR A 124 -19.60 -21.23 26.79
CA TYR A 124 -20.69 -20.40 26.31
C TYR A 124 -21.04 -20.72 24.86
N TYR A 125 -20.05 -20.84 23.97
CA TYR A 125 -20.30 -21.23 22.59
C TYR A 125 -20.92 -22.63 22.49
N LYS A 126 -20.47 -23.59 23.30
CA LYS A 126 -21.02 -24.95 23.30
C LYS A 126 -22.49 -24.98 23.73
N THR A 127 -22.84 -24.25 24.78
CA THR A 127 -24.20 -24.19 25.32
C THR A 127 -25.15 -23.31 24.51
N ASN A 128 -24.63 -22.36 23.72
CA ASN A 128 -25.43 -21.41 22.93
C ASN A 128 -25.22 -21.57 21.42
N ARG A 129 -24.62 -22.68 20.97
CA ARG A 129 -24.18 -22.88 19.58
C ARG A 129 -25.30 -22.63 18.59
N ASP A 130 -26.44 -23.26 18.81
CA ASP A 130 -27.55 -23.24 17.86
C ASP A 130 -28.19 -21.84 17.81
N ALA A 131 -28.39 -21.20 18.97
CA ALA A 131 -28.87 -19.82 19.05
C ALA A 131 -27.90 -18.81 18.38
N ILE A 132 -26.58 -19.02 18.48
CA ILE A 132 -25.57 -18.18 17.80
C ILE A 132 -25.63 -18.38 16.29
N ILE A 133 -25.73 -19.62 15.82
CA ILE A 133 -25.83 -19.95 14.40
C ILE A 133 -27.12 -19.35 13.82
N GLU A 134 -28.24 -19.49 14.51
CA GLU A 134 -29.53 -18.98 14.08
C GLU A 134 -29.52 -17.45 13.99
N ARG A 135 -29.03 -16.77 15.02
CA ARG A 135 -28.82 -15.32 14.99
C ARG A 135 -27.88 -14.88 13.86
N SER A 136 -26.83 -15.65 13.57
CA SER A 136 -25.91 -15.34 12.46
C SER A 136 -26.57 -15.51 11.10
N LYS A 137 -27.45 -16.51 10.94
CA LYS A 137 -28.24 -16.72 9.72
C LYS A 137 -29.21 -15.56 9.51
N ASP A 138 -29.98 -15.20 10.53
CA ASP A 138 -30.90 -14.07 10.49
C ASP A 138 -30.18 -12.76 10.16
N TYR A 139 -29.03 -12.52 10.80
CA TYR A 139 -28.21 -11.36 10.49
C TYR A 139 -27.77 -11.35 9.03
N TYR A 140 -27.26 -12.48 8.52
CA TYR A 140 -26.82 -12.58 7.13
C TYR A 140 -27.99 -12.39 6.15
N GLN A 141 -29.14 -13.00 6.39
CA GLN A 141 -30.33 -12.85 5.55
C GLN A 141 -30.80 -11.40 5.50
N ASN A 142 -30.92 -10.76 6.67
CA ASN A 142 -31.38 -9.37 6.79
C ASN A 142 -30.34 -8.33 6.32
N ASN A 143 -29.07 -8.72 6.17
CA ASN A 143 -27.98 -7.82 5.75
C ASN A 143 -27.25 -8.29 4.50
N LYS A 144 -27.84 -9.21 3.73
CA LYS A 144 -27.19 -9.89 2.60
C LYS A 144 -26.55 -8.93 1.61
N GLU A 145 -27.27 -7.87 1.25
CA GLU A 145 -26.77 -6.88 0.29
C GLU A 145 -25.65 -6.01 0.87
N LYS A 146 -25.76 -5.57 2.13
CA LYS A 146 -24.67 -4.85 2.82
C LYS A 146 -23.40 -5.70 2.94
N VAL A 147 -23.55 -6.99 3.23
CA VAL A 147 -22.44 -7.94 3.34
C VAL A 147 -21.77 -8.15 1.98
N LYS A 148 -22.55 -8.33 0.90
CA LYS A 148 -22.01 -8.42 -0.47
C LYS A 148 -21.27 -7.17 -0.87
N GLU A 149 -21.85 -5.99 -0.62
CA GLU A 149 -21.24 -4.71 -0.95
C GLU A 149 -19.92 -4.52 -0.21
N TYR A 150 -19.90 -4.80 1.10
CA TYR A 150 -18.69 -4.82 1.91
C TYR A 150 -17.63 -5.75 1.33
N HIS A 151 -17.98 -7.01 1.01
CA HIS A 151 -17.04 -7.96 0.44
C HIS A 151 -16.53 -7.56 -0.94
N LYS A 152 -17.37 -6.93 -1.78
CA LYS A 152 -16.98 -6.39 -3.08
C LYS A 152 -15.95 -5.27 -2.93
N GLY A 153 -16.20 -4.33 -2.01
CA GLY A 153 -15.26 -3.25 -1.69
C GLY A 153 -13.94 -3.78 -1.15
N TYR A 154 -14.02 -4.67 -0.14
CA TYR A 154 -12.86 -5.32 0.44
C TYR A 154 -12.03 -6.10 -0.59
N ALA A 155 -12.67 -6.88 -1.46
CA ALA A 155 -11.97 -7.63 -2.51
C ALA A 155 -11.26 -6.71 -3.51
N LYS A 156 -11.88 -5.57 -3.86
CA LYS A 156 -11.25 -4.55 -4.73
C LYS A 156 -10.01 -3.96 -4.05
N GLU A 157 -10.13 -3.50 -2.81
CA GLU A 157 -9.01 -2.96 -2.04
C GLU A 157 -7.89 -3.97 -1.85
N TYR A 158 -8.25 -5.23 -1.55
CA TYR A 158 -7.29 -6.31 -1.41
C TYR A 158 -6.51 -6.54 -2.70
N ARG A 159 -7.18 -6.58 -3.86
CA ARG A 159 -6.53 -6.73 -5.17
C ARG A 159 -5.57 -5.59 -5.48
N ILE A 160 -5.94 -4.36 -5.13
CA ILE A 160 -5.09 -3.18 -5.33
C ILE A 160 -3.85 -3.26 -4.42
N ARG A 161 -4.06 -3.46 -3.12
CA ARG A 161 -2.97 -3.50 -2.12
C ARG A 161 -2.02 -4.67 -2.33
N ASN A 162 -2.51 -5.78 -2.87
CA ASN A 162 -1.74 -7.01 -3.06
C ASN A 162 -1.46 -7.31 -4.54
N LYS A 163 -1.52 -6.30 -5.43
CA LYS A 163 -1.37 -6.45 -6.88
C LYS A 163 -0.15 -7.28 -7.26
N GLU A 164 1.02 -6.94 -6.72
CA GLU A 164 2.27 -7.66 -7.05
C GLU A 164 2.27 -9.10 -6.50
N LYS A 165 1.78 -9.31 -5.28
CA LYS A 165 1.67 -10.65 -4.70
C LYS A 165 0.74 -11.55 -5.52
N ILE A 166 -0.38 -11.01 -5.99
CA ILE A 166 -1.32 -11.72 -6.86
C ILE A 166 -0.66 -12.01 -8.21
N ARG A 167 0.00 -11.02 -8.82
CA ARG A 167 0.72 -11.17 -10.09
C ARG A 167 1.78 -12.26 -10.02
N MET A 168 2.58 -12.28 -8.95
CA MET A 168 3.58 -13.32 -8.71
C MET A 168 2.94 -14.69 -8.56
N TRP A 169 1.92 -14.82 -7.71
CA TRP A 169 1.20 -16.07 -7.52
C TRP A 169 0.61 -16.58 -8.84
N GLU A 170 -0.08 -15.73 -9.60
CA GLU A 170 -0.64 -16.09 -10.90
C GLU A 170 0.44 -16.50 -11.91
N ALA A 171 1.58 -15.81 -11.96
CA ALA A 171 2.69 -16.17 -12.84
C ALA A 171 3.23 -17.56 -12.49
N THR A 172 3.42 -17.85 -11.20
CA THR A 172 3.86 -19.19 -10.75
C THR A 172 2.81 -20.26 -11.06
N TYR A 173 1.53 -19.97 -10.84
CA TYR A 173 0.44 -20.89 -11.15
C TYR A 173 0.35 -21.18 -12.64
N ARG A 174 0.40 -20.15 -13.50
CA ARG A 174 0.41 -20.28 -14.96
C ARG A 174 1.61 -21.09 -15.45
N ARG A 175 2.80 -20.89 -14.87
CA ARG A 175 4.01 -21.65 -15.24
C ARG A 175 3.88 -23.12 -14.86
N LYS A 176 3.48 -23.42 -13.62
CA LYS A 176 3.32 -24.81 -13.13
C LYS A 176 2.22 -25.56 -13.89
N ASN A 177 1.11 -24.91 -14.19
CA ASN A 177 -0.07 -25.53 -14.81
C ASN A 177 -0.17 -25.26 -16.33
N ARG A 178 0.91 -24.82 -16.98
CA ARG A 178 0.89 -24.40 -18.39
C ARG A 178 0.28 -25.45 -19.30
N LYS A 179 0.74 -26.71 -19.18
CA LYS A 179 0.28 -27.82 -20.04
C LYS A 179 -1.22 -28.09 -19.88
N GLU A 180 -1.71 -28.12 -18.64
CA GLU A 180 -3.12 -28.37 -18.34
C GLU A 180 -4.01 -27.22 -18.83
N ILE A 181 -3.61 -25.98 -18.58
CA ILE A 181 -4.32 -24.78 -19.07
C ILE A 181 -4.41 -24.82 -20.60
N THR A 182 -3.31 -25.13 -21.28
CA THR A 182 -3.27 -25.24 -22.75
C THR A 182 -4.14 -26.40 -23.26
N ALA A 183 -4.11 -27.56 -22.60
CA ALA A 183 -4.93 -28.71 -22.96
C ALA A 183 -6.43 -28.39 -22.83
N LYS A 184 -6.86 -27.85 -21.69
CA LYS A 184 -8.25 -27.42 -21.45
C LYS A 184 -8.72 -26.38 -22.46
N ALA A 185 -7.89 -25.37 -22.74
CA ALA A 185 -8.22 -24.34 -23.73
C ALA A 185 -8.33 -24.93 -25.15
N THR A 186 -7.48 -25.90 -25.50
CA THR A 186 -7.52 -26.57 -26.80
C THR A 186 -8.76 -27.44 -26.95
N GLN A 187 -9.10 -28.21 -25.92
CA GLN A 187 -10.32 -29.01 -25.89
C GLN A 187 -11.56 -28.12 -26.03
N TRP A 188 -11.65 -27.05 -25.22
CA TRP A 188 -12.75 -26.09 -25.31
C TRP A 188 -12.90 -25.49 -26.73
N ARG A 189 -11.80 -25.12 -27.39
CA ARG A 189 -11.84 -24.61 -28.79
C ARG A 189 -12.36 -25.64 -29.78
N ARG A 190 -12.02 -26.92 -29.59
CA ARG A 190 -12.52 -28.04 -30.41
C ARG A 190 -14.02 -28.24 -30.17
N ASP A 191 -14.42 -28.39 -28.91
CA ASP A 191 -15.80 -28.69 -28.52
C ASP A 191 -16.77 -27.58 -28.96
N THR A 192 -16.35 -26.32 -28.85
CA THR A 192 -17.16 -25.16 -29.26
C THR A 192 -17.02 -24.80 -30.75
N GLY A 193 -16.08 -25.41 -31.47
CA GLY A 193 -15.72 -25.00 -32.83
C GLY A 193 -15.26 -23.53 -32.91
N TYR A 194 -14.76 -22.96 -31.81
CA TYR A 194 -14.48 -21.53 -31.65
C TYR A 194 -13.61 -20.98 -32.79
N ASP A 195 -12.58 -21.71 -33.21
CA ASP A 195 -11.65 -21.25 -34.24
C ASP A 195 -12.35 -21.04 -35.59
N ARG A 196 -13.32 -21.89 -35.94
CA ARG A 196 -14.11 -21.75 -37.17
C ARG A 196 -15.01 -20.51 -37.11
N ILE A 197 -15.67 -20.30 -35.96
CA ILE A 197 -16.56 -19.14 -35.72
C ILE A 197 -15.73 -17.85 -35.77
N TYR A 198 -14.60 -17.83 -35.06
CA TYR A 198 -13.69 -16.70 -35.02
C TYR A 198 -13.12 -16.38 -36.42
N TYR A 199 -12.71 -17.40 -37.17
CA TYR A 199 -12.22 -17.22 -38.54
C TYR A 199 -13.32 -16.63 -39.44
N LYS A 200 -14.54 -17.19 -39.43
CA LYS A 200 -15.65 -16.68 -40.24
C LYS A 200 -15.94 -15.20 -39.95
N ARG A 201 -15.96 -14.82 -38.66
CA ARG A 201 -16.18 -13.44 -38.21
C ARG A 201 -15.04 -12.48 -38.58
N THR A 202 -13.80 -12.97 -38.65
CA THR A 202 -12.62 -12.14 -38.91
C THR A 202 -12.10 -12.23 -40.34
N ARG A 203 -12.72 -13.07 -41.19
CA ARG A 203 -12.28 -13.36 -42.57
C ARG A 203 -12.15 -12.09 -43.41
N GLU A 204 -13.20 -11.29 -43.48
CA GLU A 204 -13.22 -10.07 -44.29
C GLU A 204 -12.17 -9.07 -43.82
N ARG A 205 -12.06 -8.85 -42.50
CA ARG A 205 -11.03 -7.99 -41.92
C ARG A 205 -9.61 -8.47 -42.27
N ARG A 206 -9.35 -9.78 -42.25
CA ARG A 206 -8.05 -10.35 -42.64
C ARG A 206 -7.74 -10.13 -44.12
N ILE A 207 -8.74 -10.31 -44.98
CA ILE A 207 -8.62 -10.07 -46.43
C ILE A 207 -8.33 -8.58 -46.67
N LEU A 208 -9.09 -7.69 -46.04
CA LEU A 208 -8.90 -6.25 -46.13
C LEU A 208 -7.48 -5.83 -45.72
N LEU A 209 -7.00 -6.28 -44.56
CA LEU A 209 -5.64 -5.97 -44.08
C LEU A 209 -4.56 -6.50 -45.02
N LYS A 210 -4.75 -7.71 -45.58
CA LYS A 210 -3.83 -8.29 -46.56
C LYS A 210 -3.81 -7.47 -47.85
N ASN A 211 -4.97 -7.05 -48.35
CA ASN A 211 -5.08 -6.24 -49.57
C ASN A 211 -4.48 -4.84 -49.35
N LYS A 212 -4.77 -4.20 -48.21
CA LYS A 212 -4.15 -2.91 -47.83
C LYS A 212 -2.63 -3.00 -47.79
N ARG A 213 -2.08 -4.06 -47.17
CA ARG A 213 -0.62 -4.29 -47.18
C ARG A 213 -0.07 -4.46 -48.59
N ARG A 214 -0.75 -5.22 -49.46
CA ARG A 214 -0.32 -5.40 -50.85
C ARG A 214 -0.30 -4.09 -51.63
N ALA A 215 -1.30 -3.23 -51.42
CA ALA A 215 -1.33 -1.90 -52.02
C ALA A 215 -0.12 -1.07 -51.55
N PHE A 216 0.17 -1.01 -50.25
CA PHE A 216 1.37 -0.31 -49.77
C PHE A 216 2.67 -0.88 -50.34
N VAL A 217 2.79 -2.21 -50.46
CA VAL A 217 3.98 -2.83 -51.08
C VAL A 217 4.13 -2.43 -52.55
N HIS A 218 3.02 -2.19 -53.25
CA HIS A 218 3.02 -1.77 -54.65
C HIS A 218 3.36 -0.28 -54.81
N GLU A 219 2.73 0.57 -54.01
CA GLU A 219 2.87 2.03 -54.15
C GLU A 219 4.16 2.60 -53.51
N LEU A 220 4.74 1.91 -52.52
CA LEU A 220 5.97 2.37 -51.88
C LEU A 220 7.22 1.87 -52.62
N PRO A 221 8.33 2.63 -52.55
CA PRO A 221 9.63 2.22 -53.06
C PRO A 221 10.00 0.76 -52.74
N PHE A 222 10.42 0.04 -53.78
CA PHE A 222 10.90 -1.34 -53.70
C PHE A 222 12.22 -1.44 -54.46
N ASN A 223 13.35 -1.31 -53.75
CA ASN A 223 14.69 -1.42 -54.33
C ASN A 223 15.54 -2.53 -53.68
N LEU A 224 15.03 -3.19 -52.63
CA LEU A 224 15.74 -4.28 -51.96
C LEU A 224 15.53 -5.60 -52.72
N THR A 225 16.46 -5.91 -53.62
CA THR A 225 16.44 -7.11 -54.46
C THR A 225 17.32 -8.24 -53.89
N ASP A 226 18.45 -7.91 -53.25
CA ASP A 226 19.35 -8.88 -52.63
C ASP A 226 19.21 -8.90 -51.10
N TYR A 227 18.33 -9.79 -50.62
CA TYR A 227 18.12 -10.03 -49.20
C TYR A 227 19.33 -10.67 -48.50
N SER A 228 20.21 -11.36 -49.25
CA SER A 228 21.39 -12.04 -48.71
C SER A 228 22.51 -11.03 -48.45
N GLU A 229 22.69 -10.07 -49.35
CA GLU A 229 23.66 -8.98 -49.17
C GLU A 229 23.33 -8.16 -47.91
N LEU A 230 22.07 -7.81 -47.70
CA LEU A 230 21.62 -7.11 -46.49
C LEU A 230 21.98 -7.90 -45.21
N LEU A 231 21.71 -9.21 -45.21
CA LEU A 231 22.01 -10.07 -44.06
C LEU A 231 23.52 -10.18 -43.82
N ASN A 232 24.32 -10.29 -44.88
CA ASN A 232 25.77 -10.37 -44.82
C ASN A 232 26.39 -9.07 -44.28
N LYS A 233 25.89 -7.90 -44.70
CA LYS A 233 26.32 -6.59 -44.15
C LYS A 233 25.99 -6.45 -42.67
N GLN A 234 25.02 -7.21 -42.15
CA GLN A 234 24.70 -7.29 -40.73
C GLN A 234 25.39 -8.46 -40.02
N GLU A 235 26.36 -9.12 -40.67
CA GLU A 235 27.08 -10.28 -40.15
C GLU A 235 26.16 -11.41 -39.67
N SER A 236 25.04 -11.61 -40.38
CA SER A 236 24.04 -12.66 -40.08
C SER A 236 23.46 -12.60 -38.67
N ARG A 237 23.37 -11.41 -38.05
CA ARG A 237 22.87 -11.23 -36.68
C ARG A 237 21.96 -10.03 -36.52
N CYS A 238 21.09 -10.09 -35.52
CA CYS A 238 20.28 -8.97 -35.10
C CYS A 238 21.15 -7.84 -34.50
N PRO A 239 21.02 -6.58 -34.95
CA PRO A 239 21.76 -5.44 -34.40
C PRO A 239 21.47 -5.14 -32.93
N LEU A 240 20.32 -5.57 -32.41
CA LEU A 240 19.87 -5.31 -31.04
C LEU A 240 20.17 -6.48 -30.10
N SER A 241 19.74 -7.70 -30.43
CA SER A 241 19.92 -8.87 -29.55
C SER A 241 21.23 -9.61 -29.83
N GLY A 242 21.80 -9.51 -31.03
CA GLY A 242 22.95 -10.30 -31.48
C GLY A 242 22.59 -11.75 -31.83
N PHE A 243 21.31 -12.13 -31.75
CA PHE A 243 20.88 -13.48 -32.13
C PHE A 243 20.97 -13.69 -33.64
N THR A 244 21.26 -14.92 -34.03
CA THR A 244 21.41 -15.35 -35.43
C THR A 244 20.23 -16.23 -35.89
N ASN A 245 19.43 -16.73 -34.95
CA ASN A 245 18.30 -17.61 -35.25
C ASN A 245 17.00 -16.81 -35.35
N THR A 246 16.04 -17.30 -36.15
CA THR A 246 14.68 -16.73 -36.27
C THR A 246 14.66 -15.24 -36.63
N LEU A 247 15.60 -14.82 -37.49
CA LEU A 247 15.64 -13.46 -37.99
C LEU A 247 14.49 -13.20 -38.97
N HIS A 248 13.82 -12.08 -38.78
CA HIS A 248 12.81 -11.57 -39.69
C HIS A 248 13.37 -10.33 -40.39
N LEU A 249 13.02 -10.16 -41.67
CA LEU A 249 13.20 -8.88 -42.34
C LEU A 249 12.26 -7.86 -41.69
N GLU A 250 12.83 -6.77 -41.19
CA GLU A 250 12.10 -5.71 -40.53
C GLU A 250 12.16 -4.41 -41.30
N HIS A 251 11.02 -3.72 -41.35
CA HIS A 251 10.91 -2.34 -41.82
C HIS A 251 11.06 -1.39 -40.64
N PHE A 252 12.04 -0.49 -40.68
CA PHE A 252 12.26 0.50 -39.64
C PHE A 252 11.04 1.41 -39.53
N ILE A 253 10.67 2.06 -40.63
CA ILE A 253 9.36 2.70 -40.82
C ILE A 253 8.40 1.65 -41.42
N PRO A 254 7.35 1.23 -40.68
CA PRO A 254 6.40 0.23 -41.14
C PRO A 254 5.66 0.69 -42.40
N LEU A 255 5.46 -0.21 -43.37
CA LEU A 255 4.74 0.10 -44.62
C LEU A 255 3.35 0.72 -44.40
N SER A 256 2.68 0.38 -43.29
CA SER A 256 1.36 0.92 -42.96
C SER A 256 1.34 2.42 -42.64
N ILE A 257 2.51 3.03 -42.41
CA ILE A 257 2.66 4.47 -42.22
C ILE A 257 2.64 5.20 -43.57
N GLY A 258 2.82 4.49 -44.68
CA GLY A 258 2.85 5.09 -46.02
C GLY A 258 4.16 5.83 -46.31
N HIS A 259 5.23 5.52 -45.58
CA HIS A 259 6.56 6.09 -45.80
C HIS A 259 7.62 4.99 -45.83
N GLY A 260 8.80 5.33 -46.35
CA GLY A 260 9.85 4.36 -46.62
C GLY A 260 9.43 3.42 -47.74
N GLY A 261 9.50 2.12 -47.49
CA GLY A 261 9.25 1.08 -48.49
C GLY A 261 10.05 -0.18 -48.17
N THR A 262 10.04 -1.14 -49.08
CA THR A 262 10.93 -2.31 -48.95
C THR A 262 12.24 -1.97 -49.64
N THR A 263 13.04 -1.16 -48.95
CA THR A 263 14.30 -0.63 -49.46
C THR A 263 15.49 -0.95 -48.57
N PHE A 264 16.70 -0.84 -49.11
CA PHE A 264 17.94 -1.04 -48.33
C PHE A 264 18.06 -0.04 -47.16
N GLU A 265 17.55 1.17 -47.35
CA GLU A 265 17.59 2.27 -46.39
C GLU A 265 16.58 2.09 -45.25
N ASN A 266 15.49 1.37 -45.49
CA ASN A 266 14.42 1.15 -44.51
C ASN A 266 14.41 -0.26 -43.89
N CYS A 267 15.11 -1.23 -44.49
CA CYS A 267 15.07 -2.63 -44.05
C CYS A 267 16.34 -3.13 -43.36
N TYR A 268 16.16 -4.01 -42.38
CA TYR A 268 17.22 -4.71 -41.68
C TYR A 268 16.71 -6.02 -41.07
N TYR A 269 17.58 -6.98 -40.79
CA TYR A 269 17.21 -8.20 -40.07
C TYR A 269 17.19 -7.97 -38.56
N MET A 270 16.11 -8.43 -37.94
CA MET A 270 15.89 -8.33 -36.50
C MET A 270 15.40 -9.66 -35.93
N ASP A 271 15.70 -9.92 -34.66
CA ASP A 271 15.13 -11.04 -33.93
C ASP A 271 13.59 -11.03 -34.03
N GLY A 272 13.00 -12.18 -34.37
CA GLY A 272 11.58 -12.28 -34.63
C GLY A 272 10.71 -11.87 -33.44
N SER A 273 11.17 -12.09 -32.20
CA SER A 273 10.42 -11.65 -31.01
C SER A 273 10.42 -10.14 -30.85
N LEU A 274 11.54 -9.48 -31.17
CA LEU A 274 11.65 -8.03 -31.20
C LEU A 274 10.81 -7.42 -32.32
N ASN A 275 10.79 -8.03 -33.51
CA ASN A 275 9.96 -7.56 -34.63
C ASN A 275 8.47 -7.61 -34.26
N ILE A 276 8.01 -8.75 -33.74
CA ILE A 276 6.62 -8.90 -33.28
C ILE A 276 6.28 -7.89 -32.16
N SER A 277 7.22 -7.60 -31.27
CA SER A 277 7.08 -6.58 -30.23
C SER A 277 6.97 -5.16 -30.81
N LYS A 278 7.79 -4.82 -31.81
CA LYS A 278 7.79 -3.51 -32.46
C LYS A 278 6.51 -3.25 -33.24
N ASN A 279 6.08 -4.19 -34.09
CA ASN A 279 4.87 -4.03 -34.91
C ASN A 279 4.89 -2.68 -35.67
N ALA A 280 3.77 -1.96 -35.70
CA ALA A 280 3.64 -0.66 -36.35
C ALA A 280 3.98 0.55 -35.45
N HIS A 281 4.64 0.35 -34.31
CA HIS A 281 5.01 1.46 -33.43
C HIS A 281 6.18 2.27 -34.02
N ASN A 282 6.25 3.54 -33.63
CA ASN A 282 7.44 4.37 -33.85
C ASN A 282 8.65 3.69 -33.18
N PRO A 283 9.74 3.37 -33.93
CA PRO A 283 10.91 2.70 -33.39
C PRO A 283 11.52 3.38 -32.16
N PHE A 284 11.55 4.72 -32.15
CA PHE A 284 12.12 5.53 -31.07
C PHE A 284 11.25 5.55 -29.81
N GLU A 285 9.93 5.37 -29.95
CA GLU A 285 9.05 5.17 -28.79
C GLU A 285 9.04 3.72 -28.32
N TRP A 286 9.05 2.77 -29.25
CA TRP A 286 9.07 1.34 -28.95
C TRP A 286 10.32 0.95 -28.17
N ILE A 287 11.49 1.45 -28.56
CA ILE A 287 12.74 1.02 -27.95
C ILE A 287 12.82 1.36 -26.45
N LYS A 288 12.20 2.46 -26.01
CA LYS A 288 12.11 2.87 -24.59
C LYS A 288 11.43 1.81 -23.70
N THR A 289 10.68 0.88 -24.30
CA THR A 289 10.01 -0.23 -23.59
C THR A 289 10.87 -1.49 -23.47
N GLN A 290 12.01 -1.55 -24.16
CA GLN A 290 12.90 -2.70 -24.21
C GLN A 290 13.98 -2.63 -23.11
N PRO A 291 14.68 -3.75 -22.80
CA PRO A 291 15.83 -3.73 -21.90
C PRO A 291 16.88 -2.67 -22.30
N ILE A 292 17.58 -2.12 -21.31
CA ILE A 292 18.54 -1.02 -21.52
C ILE A 292 19.63 -1.38 -22.52
N GLU A 293 20.05 -2.66 -22.53
CA GLU A 293 21.08 -3.15 -23.44
C GLU A 293 20.64 -3.08 -24.91
N TYR A 294 19.34 -3.24 -25.18
CA TYR A 294 18.79 -3.09 -26.53
C TYR A 294 18.60 -1.62 -26.90
N GLN A 295 18.26 -0.76 -25.94
CA GLN A 295 18.21 0.68 -26.13
C GLN A 295 19.60 1.21 -26.52
N ASP A 296 20.64 0.82 -25.80
CA ASP A 296 22.01 1.24 -26.07
C ASP A 296 22.46 0.83 -27.48
N ARG A 297 22.21 -0.43 -27.87
CA ARG A 297 22.55 -0.93 -29.22
C ARG A 297 21.70 -0.29 -30.31
N PHE A 298 20.45 0.08 -30.02
CA PHE A 298 19.61 0.81 -30.96
C PHE A 298 20.21 2.17 -31.31
N HIS A 299 20.63 2.94 -30.30
CA HIS A 299 21.19 4.27 -30.51
C HIS A 299 22.65 4.27 -30.97
N SER A 300 23.45 3.27 -30.58
CA SER A 300 24.88 3.20 -30.94
C SER A 300 25.17 2.44 -32.24
N ILE A 301 24.27 1.54 -32.69
CA ILE A 301 24.50 0.69 -33.86
C ILE A 301 23.41 0.89 -34.91
N LEU A 302 22.15 0.62 -34.56
CA LEU A 302 21.08 0.51 -35.55
C LEU A 302 20.73 1.87 -36.18
N VAL A 303 20.51 2.89 -35.35
CA VAL A 303 20.14 4.23 -35.84
C VAL A 303 21.27 4.86 -36.67
N PRO A 304 22.54 4.88 -36.22
CA PRO A 304 23.63 5.39 -37.04
C PRO A 304 23.79 4.64 -38.37
N MET A 305 23.63 3.31 -38.36
CA MET A 305 23.66 2.50 -39.59
C MET A 305 22.57 2.93 -40.58
N LEU A 306 21.33 3.11 -40.12
CA LEU A 306 20.22 3.50 -41.00
C LEU A 306 20.28 4.97 -41.42
N ALA A 307 20.70 5.88 -40.54
CA ALA A 307 20.94 7.28 -40.88
C ALA A 307 21.98 7.42 -42.01
N ALA A 308 23.11 6.69 -41.89
CA ALA A 308 24.14 6.66 -42.92
C ALA A 308 23.63 6.11 -44.27
N ARG A 309 22.74 5.10 -44.25
CA ARG A 309 22.12 4.58 -45.49
C ARG A 309 21.19 5.60 -46.17
N ASN A 310 20.60 6.51 -45.40
CA ASN A 310 19.73 7.58 -45.91
C ASN A 310 20.51 8.88 -46.17
N GLU A 311 21.85 8.88 -46.07
CA GLU A 311 22.69 10.06 -46.22
C GLU A 311 22.31 11.22 -45.27
N MET A 312 21.84 10.87 -44.06
CA MET A 312 21.41 11.80 -43.02
C MET A 312 22.31 11.71 -41.79
N THR A 313 22.38 12.79 -41.02
CA THR A 313 22.83 12.72 -39.62
C THR A 313 21.84 11.91 -38.77
N VAL A 314 22.28 11.48 -37.59
CA VAL A 314 21.42 10.73 -36.66
C VAL A 314 20.22 11.58 -36.23
N GLU A 315 20.44 12.86 -36.01
CA GLU A 315 19.44 13.85 -35.64
C GLU A 315 18.40 14.03 -36.75
N GLU A 316 18.84 14.31 -37.98
CA GLU A 316 17.94 14.46 -39.14
C GLU A 316 17.13 13.19 -39.41
N PHE A 317 17.76 12.02 -39.36
CA PHE A 317 17.06 10.76 -39.55
C PHE A 317 16.01 10.51 -38.46
N THR A 318 16.32 10.86 -37.21
CA THR A 318 15.38 10.75 -36.10
C THR A 318 14.18 11.67 -36.31
N GLU A 319 14.42 12.94 -36.66
CA GLU A 319 13.37 13.93 -36.96
C GLU A 319 12.51 13.49 -38.14
N TYR A 320 13.13 13.00 -39.22
CA TYR A 320 12.42 12.46 -40.38
C TYR A 320 11.49 11.31 -40.00
N VAL A 321 11.97 10.36 -39.18
CA VAL A 321 11.14 9.23 -38.74
C VAL A 321 9.96 9.73 -37.91
N TYR A 322 10.16 10.65 -36.95
CA TYR A 322 9.04 11.24 -36.21
C TYR A 322 8.04 11.93 -37.16
N TRP A 323 8.53 12.73 -38.11
CA TRP A 323 7.69 13.39 -39.11
C TRP A 323 6.86 12.40 -39.93
N CYS A 324 7.41 11.25 -40.35
CA CYS A 324 6.66 10.20 -41.04
C CYS A 324 5.50 9.65 -40.21
N PHE A 325 5.69 9.48 -38.90
CA PHE A 325 4.64 8.99 -38.00
C PHE A 325 3.57 10.05 -37.70
N ASP A 326 3.94 11.33 -37.72
CA ASP A 326 3.01 12.45 -37.58
C ASP A 326 2.24 12.76 -38.87
N ASN A 327 2.78 12.34 -40.03
CA ASN A 327 2.23 12.60 -41.35
C ASN A 327 2.03 11.30 -42.16
N PRO A 328 1.22 10.33 -41.67
CA PRO A 328 1.03 9.06 -42.37
C PRO A 328 0.34 9.27 -43.72
N ARG A 329 0.78 8.54 -44.75
CA ARG A 329 0.16 8.56 -46.08
C ARG A 329 -0.77 7.38 -46.29
N THR A 330 -1.93 7.65 -46.87
CA THR A 330 -2.88 6.66 -47.38
C THR A 330 -2.44 6.12 -48.74
N ILE A 331 -3.18 5.15 -49.28
CA ILE A 331 -2.86 4.63 -50.62
C ILE A 331 -3.19 5.68 -51.68
N GLU A 332 -4.26 6.43 -51.44
CA GLU A 332 -4.73 7.53 -52.25
C GLU A 332 -3.67 8.63 -52.33
N ASP A 333 -3.10 9.04 -51.18
CA ASP A 333 -2.01 10.03 -51.13
C ASP A 333 -0.76 9.58 -51.91
N LEU A 334 -0.47 8.27 -51.92
CA LEU A 334 0.68 7.72 -52.63
C LEU A 334 0.45 7.67 -54.15
N GLN A 335 -0.78 7.41 -54.58
CA GLN A 335 -1.16 7.38 -55.99
C GLN A 335 -1.21 8.78 -56.60
N GLU A 336 -1.70 9.77 -55.85
CA GLU A 336 -1.71 11.17 -56.28
C GLU A 336 -0.29 11.74 -56.42
N ALA A 337 0.66 11.30 -55.60
CA ALA A 337 2.07 11.71 -55.70
C ALA A 337 2.85 11.05 -56.84
N ALA A 338 2.28 10.03 -57.50
CA ALA A 338 2.90 9.30 -58.62
C ALA A 338 2.51 9.84 -60.01
N VAL A 339 1.56 10.78 -60.06
CA VAL A 339 1.13 11.54 -61.25
C VAL A 339 1.87 12.86 -61.30
#